data_AF-A0A9X8GIM0-F1
#
_entry.id   AF-A0A9X8GIM0-F1
#
_cell.length_a   1.000
_cell.length_b   1.000
_cell.length_c   1.000
_cell.angle_alpha   90.00
_cell.angle_beta   90.00
_cell.angle_gamma   90.00
#
_symmetry.space_group_name_H-M   'P 1'
#
loop_
_entity.id
_entity.type
_entity.pdbx_description
1 polymer ?
#
loop_
_entity_poly.entity_id
_entity_poly.type
_entity_poly.pdbx_seq_one_letter_code
_entity_poly.pdbx_strand_id
1 'polypeptide(L)'
;MKKFFNNQENKQLTVNAIIFLFAVILLSLSIIFYLIGLFAHPQLENFFADVSSILFTGSVATGILYLVKITFDSLMRSAKK
;
A
#
# COMPACT_ATOMS: atom_id res chain seq x y z
N MET A 1 6.69 -15.21 -30.30
CA MET A 1 6.74 -15.42 -28.83
C MET A 1 7.20 -14.22 -28.01
N LYS A 2 8.15 -13.36 -28.46
CA LYS A 2 8.61 -12.17 -27.70
C LYS A 2 7.52 -11.16 -27.29
N LYS A 3 6.47 -10.97 -28.12
CA LYS A 3 5.35 -10.04 -27.80
C LYS A 3 4.47 -10.46 -26.62
N PHE A 4 4.36 -11.76 -26.33
CA PHE A 4 3.52 -12.25 -25.22
C PHE A 4 4.18 -12.06 -23.85
N PHE A 5 5.50 -12.21 -23.77
CA PHE A 5 6.27 -11.98 -22.54
C PHE A 5 6.27 -10.49 -22.13
N ASN A 6 6.42 -9.58 -23.10
CA ASN A 6 6.42 -8.13 -22.84
C ASN A 6 5.07 -7.61 -22.26
N ASN A 7 3.96 -8.28 -22.57
CA ASN A 7 2.63 -7.89 -22.09
C ASN A 7 2.34 -8.38 -20.66
N GLN A 8 2.92 -9.51 -20.24
CA GLN A 8 2.76 -10.04 -18.89
C GLN A 8 3.61 -9.26 -17.89
N GLU A 9 4.86 -8.93 -18.27
CA GLU A 9 5.78 -8.15 -17.45
C GLU A 9 5.27 -6.71 -17.24
N ASN A 10 4.74 -6.08 -18.29
CA ASN A 10 4.08 -4.77 -18.17
C ASN A 10 2.85 -4.81 -17.26
N LYS A 11 2.00 -5.83 -17.37
CA LYS A 11 0.83 -5.97 -16.49
C LYS A 11 1.23 -6.11 -15.02
N GLN A 12 2.29 -6.87 -14.73
CA GLN A 12 2.79 -7.06 -13.38
C GLN A 12 3.38 -5.76 -12.81
N LEU A 13 4.12 -4.99 -13.62
CA LEU A 13 4.60 -3.64 -13.29
C LEU A 13 3.44 -2.67 -13.01
N THR A 14 2.39 -2.69 -13.83
CA THR A 14 1.20 -1.83 -13.63
C THR A 14 0.48 -2.18 -12.32
N VAL A 15 0.26 -3.46 -12.02
CA VAL A 15 -0.39 -3.89 -10.78
C VAL A 15 0.45 -3.51 -9.56
N ASN A 16 1.76 -3.70 -9.62
CA ASN A 16 2.68 -3.31 -8.57
C ASN A 16 2.66 -1.79 -8.32
N ALA A 17 2.64 -0.98 -9.38
CA ALA A 17 2.51 0.46 -9.28
C ALA A 17 1.16 0.88 -8.66
N ILE A 18 0.06 0.19 -9.01
CA ILE A 18 -1.27 0.45 -8.43
C ILE A 18 -1.29 0.13 -6.93
N ILE A 19 -0.73 -1.02 -6.52
CA ILE A 19 -0.67 -1.41 -5.09
C ILE A 19 0.16 -0.40 -4.29
N PHE A 20 1.30 0.03 -4.83
CA PHE A 20 2.15 1.03 -4.20
C PHE A 20 1.43 2.39 -4.09
N LEU A 21 0.80 2.84 -5.18
CA LEU A 21 0.02 4.08 -5.21
C LEU A 21 -1.11 4.04 -4.17
N PHE A 22 -1.81 2.90 -4.07
CA PHE A 22 -2.88 2.71 -3.09
C PHE A 22 -2.36 2.84 -1.65
N ALA A 23 -1.22 2.23 -1.33
CA ALA A 23 -0.59 2.35 -0.01
C ALA A 23 -0.19 3.81 0.31
N VAL A 24 0.35 4.55 -0.67
CA VAL A 24 0.70 5.97 -0.52
C VAL A 24 -0.53 6.85 -0.32
N ILE A 25 -1.63 6.58 -1.03
CA ILE A 25 -2.90 7.30 -0.87
C ILE A 25 -3.46 7.08 0.54
N LEU A 26 -3.48 5.82 1.02
CA LEU A 26 -3.93 5.51 2.38
C LEU A 26 -3.08 6.21 3.44
N LEU A 27 -1.75 6.23 3.25
CA LEU A 27 -0.83 6.94 4.16
C LEU A 27 -1.11 8.45 4.16
N SER A 28 -1.29 9.03 2.98
CA SER A 28 -1.59 10.46 2.83
C SER A 28 -2.92 10.82 3.50
N LEU A 29 -3.96 10.01 3.29
CA LEU A 29 -5.26 10.19 3.96
C LEU A 29 -5.13 10.08 5.47
N SER A 30 -4.38 9.10 5.97
CA SER A 30 -4.11 8.94 7.40
C SER A 30 -3.52 10.23 8.01
N ILE A 31 -2.50 10.81 7.36
CA ILE A 31 -1.86 12.05 7.81
C ILE A 31 -2.85 13.21 7.77
N ILE A 32 -3.65 13.33 6.72
CA ILE A 32 -4.66 14.40 6.61
C ILE A 32 -5.68 14.28 7.74
N PHE A 33 -6.22 13.09 8.00
CA PHE A 33 -7.18 12.89 9.07
C PHE A 33 -6.58 13.12 10.46
N TYR A 34 -5.32 12.74 10.68
CA TYR A 34 -4.60 13.07 11.92
C TYR A 34 -4.48 14.57 12.14
N LEU A 35 -4.07 15.31 11.11
CA LEU A 35 -3.95 16.77 11.15
C LEU A 35 -5.32 17.43 11.37
N ILE A 36 -6.37 16.94 10.71
CA ILE A 36 -7.74 17.41 10.96
C ILE A 36 -8.11 17.17 12.42
N GLY A 37 -7.84 15.98 12.98
CA GLY A 37 -8.10 15.66 14.39
C GLY A 37 -7.42 16.63 15.35
N LEU A 38 -6.17 17.01 15.08
CA LEU A 38 -5.40 17.98 15.87
C LEU A 38 -6.01 19.38 15.94
N PHE A 39 -6.73 19.80 14.90
CA PHE A 39 -7.36 21.14 14.82
C PHE A 39 -8.89 21.10 14.90
N ALA A 40 -9.48 19.90 15.01
CA ALA A 40 -10.91 19.71 15.07
C ALA A 40 -11.46 19.98 16.48
N HIS A 41 -12.79 20.05 16.56
CA HIS A 41 -13.48 20.17 17.83
C HIS A 41 -13.16 18.93 18.72
N PRO A 42 -12.99 19.08 20.05
CA PRO A 42 -12.60 17.98 20.94
C PRO A 42 -13.51 16.75 20.91
N GLN A 43 -14.77 16.92 20.50
CA GLN A 43 -15.74 15.83 20.36
C GLN A 43 -15.46 14.92 19.15
N LEU A 44 -14.72 15.41 18.15
CA LEU A 44 -14.39 14.69 16.92
C LEU A 44 -12.93 14.21 16.87
N GLU A 45 -12.10 14.63 17.83
CA GLU A 45 -10.68 14.25 17.92
C GLU A 45 -10.51 12.73 17.91
N ASN A 46 -11.24 12.02 18.77
CA ASN A 46 -11.20 10.55 18.86
C ASN A 46 -11.62 9.88 17.55
N PHE A 47 -12.66 10.38 16.89
CA PHE A 47 -13.12 9.84 15.60
C PHE A 47 -12.03 9.97 14.52
N PHE A 48 -11.39 11.14 14.42
CA PHE A 48 -10.33 11.37 13.45
C PHE A 48 -9.05 10.61 13.76
N ALA A 49 -8.71 10.45 15.05
CA ALA A 49 -7.61 9.61 15.49
C ALA A 49 -7.83 8.14 15.13
N ASP A 50 -9.03 7.61 15.35
CA ASP A 50 -9.40 6.23 14.99
C ASP A 50 -9.34 6.01 13.48
N VAL A 51 -9.94 6.91 12.69
CA VAL A 51 -9.91 6.83 11.22
C VAL A 51 -8.47 6.91 10.69
N SER A 52 -7.67 7.84 11.22
CA SER A 52 -6.26 7.97 10.85
C SER A 52 -5.46 6.71 11.16
N SER A 53 -5.68 6.12 12.34
CA SER A 53 -5.02 4.90 12.79
C SER A 53 -5.37 3.70 11.91
N ILE A 54 -6.63 3.55 11.53
CA ILE A 54 -7.10 2.49 10.62
C ILE A 54 -6.43 2.65 9.24
N LEU A 55 -6.43 3.88 8.70
CA LEU A 55 -5.81 4.16 7.41
C LEU A 55 -4.31 3.93 7.41
N PHE A 56 -3.63 4.32 8.50
CA PHE A 56 -2.20 4.06 8.69
C PHE A 56 -1.92 2.55 8.71
N THR A 57 -2.66 1.81 9.54
CA THR A 57 -2.52 0.37 9.69
C THR A 57 -2.78 -0.33 8.35
N GLY A 58 -3.80 0.10 7.60
CA GLY A 58 -4.09 -0.41 6.27
C GLY A 58 -2.96 -0.15 5.26
N SER A 59 -2.37 1.03 5.29
CA SER A 59 -1.20 1.36 4.46
C SER A 59 0.00 0.46 4.77
N VAL A 60 0.35 0.34 6.06
CA VAL A 60 1.47 -0.49 6.52
C VAL A 60 1.23 -1.96 6.18
N ALA A 61 0.04 -2.49 6.47
CA ALA A 61 -0.31 -3.88 6.14
C ALA A 61 -0.19 -4.16 4.64
N THR A 62 -0.67 -3.24 3.80
CA THR A 62 -0.55 -3.35 2.33
C THR A 62 0.92 -3.35 1.91
N GLY A 63 1.75 -2.47 2.48
CA GLY A 63 3.18 -2.42 2.21
C GLY A 63 3.92 -3.70 2.61
N ILE A 64 3.61 -4.26 3.78
CA ILE A 64 4.19 -5.53 4.27
C ILE A 64 3.78 -6.69 3.35
N LEU A 65 2.49 -6.83 3.03
CA LEU A 65 2.01 -7.89 2.15
C LEU A 65 2.68 -7.80 0.77
N TYR A 66 2.90 -6.59 0.27
CA TYR A 66 3.60 -6.37 -0.99
C TYR A 66 5.09 -6.77 -0.91
N LEU A 67 5.79 -6.42 0.16
CA LEU A 67 7.18 -6.83 0.40
C LEU A 67 7.33 -8.35 0.54
N VAL A 68 6.41 -8.99 1.28
CA VAL A 68 6.37 -10.45 1.43
C VAL A 68 6.18 -11.10 0.08
N LYS A 69 5.23 -10.62 -0.74
CA LYS A 69 5.00 -11.12 -2.10
C LYS A 69 6.26 -11.04 -2.96
N ILE A 70 6.95 -9.89 -2.98
CA ILE A 70 8.21 -9.74 -3.74
C ILE A 70 9.26 -10.72 -3.25
N THR A 71 9.42 -10.85 -1.93
CA THR A 71 10.43 -11.74 -1.33
C THR A 71 10.17 -13.19 -1.70
N PHE A 72 8.92 -13.65 -1.61
CA PHE A 72 8.52 -14.99 -2.06
C PHE A 72 8.74 -15.20 -3.55
N ASP A 73 8.36 -14.24 -4.39
CA ASP A 73 8.57 -14.30 -5.84
C ASP A 73 10.08 -14.42 -6.16
N SER A 74 10.93 -13.65 -5.48
CA SER A 74 12.39 -13.72 -5.60
C SER A 74 12.96 -15.06 -5.14
N LEU A 75 12.51 -15.57 -3.98
CA LEU A 75 12.97 -16.84 -3.42
C LEU A 75 12.61 -18.02 -4.35
N MET A 76 11.37 -18.03 -4.84
CA MET A 76 10.85 -19.07 -5.73
C MET A 76 11.50 -19.04 -7.10
N ARG A 77 11.89 -17.85 -7.60
CA ARG A 77 12.69 -17.68 -8.82
C ARG A 77 14.13 -18.18 -8.61
N SER A 78 14.69 -18.00 -7.42
CA SER A 78 16.02 -18.51 -7.06
C SER A 78 16.04 -20.03 -6.91
N ALA A 79 14.99 -20.63 -6.35
CA ALA A 79 14.88 -22.08 -6.17
C ALA A 79 14.61 -22.86 -7.48
N LYS A 80 14.21 -22.16 -8.55
CA LYS A 80 13.98 -22.74 -9.88
C LYS A 80 15.21 -22.70 -10.81
N LYS A 81 16.30 -22.03 -10.40
CA LYS A 81 17.59 -22.02 -11.09
C LYS A 81 18.49 -23.11 -10.54
#